data_AF-X1V289-F1
#
_entry.id   AF-X1V289-F1
#
_cell.length_a   1.000
_cell.length_b   1.000
_cell.length_c   1.000
_cell.angle_alpha   90.00
_cell.angle_beta   90.00
_cell.angle_gamma   90.00
#
_symmetry.space_group_name_H-M   'P 1'
#
loop_
_entity.id
_entity.type
_entity.pdbx_description
1 polymer ?
#
loop_
_entity_poly.entity_id
_entity_poly.type
_entity_poly.pdbx_seq_one_letter_code
_entity_poly.pdbx_strand_id
1 'polypeptide(L)'
;ELNNTRIFSIEVRKNTLSVLLFAQQLGWDFRQIFKELSDDSSVALTSLFRVSSDRFIVRGSRQEGDENLEAGFPSTKGLLGLYKCVIVGSFPAWQWRQEQLQALVEYVREGGAVIFLGGEYSFGQGGYSRTVIEPLFPWRISAGEPGLQTGRFTVNVPLSAANHSIVSEMSRLIGQAPASDKRGQQLLQNRFALPQHPA
;
A
#
# COMPACT_ATOMS: atom_id res chain seq x y z
N GLU A 1 -54.95 -1.01 -18.33
CA GLU A 1 -53.58 -0.48 -18.14
C GLU A 1 -52.99 -1.13 -16.88
N LEU A 2 -51.92 -1.92 -17.00
CA LEU A 2 -51.30 -2.60 -15.87
C LEU A 2 -50.16 -1.74 -15.34
N ASN A 3 -50.42 -1.03 -14.25
CA ASN A 3 -49.44 -0.23 -13.53
C ASN A 3 -48.52 -1.15 -12.71
N ASN A 4 -47.38 -1.53 -13.29
CA ASN A 4 -46.31 -2.25 -12.61
C ASN A 4 -45.35 -1.26 -11.93
N THR A 5 -45.75 -0.74 -10.78
CA THR A 5 -44.83 -0.02 -9.88
C THR A 5 -44.65 -0.83 -8.61
N ARG A 6 -43.44 -1.33 -8.36
CA ARG A 6 -43.03 -1.96 -7.08
C ARG A 6 -42.01 -1.07 -6.40
N ILE A 7 -42.35 -0.63 -5.20
CA ILE A 7 -41.45 0.15 -4.33
C ILE A 7 -40.77 -0.85 -3.40
N PHE A 8 -39.43 -0.85 -3.38
CA PHE A 8 -38.64 -1.61 -2.42
C PHE A 8 -37.61 -0.68 -1.78
N SER A 9 -37.35 -0.89 -0.50
CA SER A 9 -36.40 -0.11 0.29
C SER A 9 -34.98 -0.61 0.01
N ILE A 10 -34.14 0.23 -0.59
CA ILE A 10 -32.71 -0.03 -0.74
C ILE A 10 -32.02 0.53 0.51
N GLU A 11 -31.58 -0.36 1.40
CA GLU A 11 -30.63 0.01 2.45
C GLU A 11 -29.25 0.14 1.80
N VAL A 12 -28.82 1.37 1.51
CA VAL A 12 -27.47 1.63 1.00
C VAL A 12 -26.49 1.42 2.16
N ARG A 13 -26.10 0.17 2.39
CA ARG A 13 -24.96 -0.13 3.25
C ARG A 13 -23.71 0.39 2.55
N LYS A 14 -23.11 1.44 3.08
CA LYS A 14 -21.72 1.81 2.74
C LYS A 14 -20.83 0.66 3.20
N ASN A 15 -20.60 -0.32 2.34
CA ASN A 15 -19.69 -1.41 2.62
C ASN A 15 -18.27 -0.84 2.53
N THR A 16 -17.76 -0.32 3.64
CA THR A 16 -16.40 0.20 3.71
C THR A 16 -15.40 -0.94 3.52
N LEU A 17 -14.34 -0.70 2.77
CA LEU A 17 -13.22 -1.63 2.63
C LEU A 17 -12.34 -1.48 3.87
N SER A 18 -12.29 -2.51 4.73
CA SER A 18 -11.36 -2.52 5.88
C SER A 18 -9.94 -2.80 5.37
N VAL A 19 -9.02 -1.88 5.66
CA VAL A 19 -7.63 -1.95 5.17
C VAL A 19 -6.66 -1.79 6.34
N LEU A 20 -5.67 -2.68 6.42
CA LEU A 20 -4.54 -2.55 7.35
C LEU A 20 -3.31 -2.02 6.60
N LEU A 21 -2.84 -0.83 6.92
CA LEU A 21 -1.57 -0.28 6.44
C LEU A 21 -0.47 -0.51 7.48
N PHE A 22 0.47 -1.42 7.19
CA PHE A 22 1.59 -1.74 8.05
C PHE A 22 2.90 -1.11 7.56
N ALA A 23 3.67 -0.50 8.46
CA ALA A 23 5.02 -0.05 8.15
C ALA A 23 6.00 -0.20 9.33
N GLN A 24 7.23 -0.59 9.02
CA GLN A 24 8.33 -0.61 10.01
C GLN A 24 9.02 0.74 10.19
N GLN A 25 8.71 1.72 9.33
CA GLN A 25 9.28 3.05 9.36
C GLN A 25 8.27 4.08 8.85
N LEU A 26 8.28 5.28 9.43
CA LEU A 26 7.45 6.40 8.99
C LEU A 26 8.10 7.12 7.78
N GLY A 27 7.99 6.49 6.62
CA GLY A 27 8.43 7.02 5.33
C GLY A 27 7.48 8.06 4.72
N TRP A 28 7.90 8.60 3.57
CA TRP A 28 7.06 9.50 2.77
C TRP A 28 5.88 8.76 2.13
N ASP A 29 6.13 7.55 1.63
CA ASP A 29 5.14 6.61 1.10
C ASP A 29 4.00 6.35 2.10
N PHE A 30 4.35 6.00 3.34
CA PHE A 30 3.37 5.79 4.40
C PHE A 30 2.52 7.04 4.65
N ARG A 31 3.16 8.21 4.79
CA ARG A 31 2.43 9.46 5.07
C ARG A 31 1.45 9.83 3.96
N GLN A 32 1.84 9.64 2.70
CA GLN A 32 0.96 9.94 1.57
C GLN A 32 -0.21 8.97 1.50
N ILE A 33 0.04 7.67 1.56
CA ILE A 33 -1.03 6.66 1.52
C ILE A 33 -1.97 6.84 2.72
N PHE A 34 -1.41 7.06 3.91
CA PHE A 34 -2.21 7.32 5.10
C PHE A 34 -3.11 8.54 4.92
N LYS A 35 -2.57 9.65 4.39
CA LYS A 35 -3.34 10.86 4.13
C LYS A 35 -4.48 10.60 3.13
N GLU A 36 -4.16 10.09 1.95
CA GLU A 36 -5.13 9.92 0.86
C GLU A 36 -6.22 8.90 1.22
N LEU A 37 -5.86 7.77 1.83
CA LEU A 37 -6.83 6.72 2.19
C LEU A 37 -7.64 7.04 3.45
N SER A 38 -7.12 7.85 4.38
CA SER A 38 -7.91 8.28 5.54
C SER A 38 -9.00 9.28 5.17
N ASP A 39 -8.78 10.07 4.12
CA ASP A 39 -9.74 11.06 3.64
C ASP A 39 -10.86 10.40 2.79
N ASP A 40 -10.72 9.11 2.41
CA ASP A 40 -11.70 8.36 1.59
C ASP A 40 -12.75 7.64 2.46
N SER A 41 -14.00 8.10 2.40
CA SER A 41 -15.13 7.51 3.14
C SER A 41 -15.51 6.08 2.75
N SER A 42 -15.01 5.56 1.63
CA SER A 42 -15.19 4.17 1.21
C SER A 42 -14.19 3.21 1.84
N VAL A 43 -13.13 3.73 2.48
CA VAL A 43 -12.06 2.96 3.10
C VAL A 43 -12.09 3.14 4.62
N ALA A 44 -12.17 2.04 5.36
CA ALA A 44 -11.93 2.03 6.80
C ALA A 44 -10.46 1.65 7.03
N LEU A 45 -9.59 2.67 7.08
CA LEU A 45 -8.14 2.47 7.20
C LEU A 45 -7.71 2.34 8.66
N THR A 46 -7.15 1.20 9.03
CA THR A 46 -6.29 1.05 10.22
C THR A 46 -4.84 1.12 9.78
N SER A 47 -4.05 1.97 10.42
CA SER A 47 -2.60 2.01 10.23
C SER A 47 -1.88 1.49 11.46
N LEU A 48 -0.84 0.70 11.24
CA LEU A 48 0.06 0.15 12.25
C LEU A 48 1.49 0.49 11.85
N PHE A 49 2.17 1.31 12.63
CA PHE A 49 3.54 1.70 12.31
C PHE A 49 4.45 1.73 13.51
N ARG A 50 5.72 1.35 13.28
CA ARG A 50 6.75 1.34 14.30
C ARG A 50 7.26 2.75 14.59
N VAL A 51 7.45 3.07 15.87
CA VAL A 51 8.03 4.35 16.32
C VAL A 51 9.30 4.19 17.15
N SER A 52 9.54 3.01 17.72
CA SER A 52 10.79 2.61 18.37
C SER A 52 11.03 1.11 18.18
N SER A 53 12.15 0.58 18.68
CA SER A 53 12.48 -0.85 18.57
C SER A 53 11.39 -1.79 19.10
N ASP A 54 10.62 -1.35 20.09
CA ASP A 54 9.67 -2.15 20.86
C ASP A 54 8.23 -1.59 20.82
N ARG A 55 8.00 -0.45 20.13
CA ARG A 55 6.71 0.23 20.15
C ARG A 55 6.15 0.42 18.76
N PHE A 56 4.90 -0.02 18.59
CA PHE A 56 4.04 0.31 17.47
C PHE A 56 2.93 1.27 17.91
N ILE A 57 2.44 2.05 16.97
CA ILE A 57 1.26 2.91 17.14
C ILE A 57 0.21 2.44 16.15
N VAL A 58 -1.03 2.36 16.63
CA VAL A 58 -2.21 2.17 15.80
C VAL A 58 -2.95 3.51 15.63
N ARG A 59 -3.38 3.84 14.41
CA ARG A 59 -4.24 5.00 14.11
C ARG A 59 -5.30 4.66 13.08
N GLY A 60 -6.42 5.39 13.09
CA GLY A 60 -7.49 5.25 12.11
C GLY A 60 -8.66 4.40 12.63
N SER A 61 -9.35 3.74 11.72
CA SER A 61 -10.61 3.03 11.96
C SER A 61 -10.39 1.61 12.50
N ARG A 62 -10.26 1.47 13.84
CA ARG A 62 -10.13 0.17 14.53
C ARG A 62 -11.26 -0.81 14.17
N GLN A 63 -10.92 -2.09 14.11
CA GLN A 63 -11.86 -3.19 13.91
C GLN A 63 -12.12 -3.91 15.25
N GLU A 64 -13.33 -4.44 15.44
CA GLU A 64 -13.63 -5.27 16.61
C GLU A 64 -12.72 -6.51 16.63
N GLY A 65 -12.02 -6.78 17.74
CA GLY A 65 -11.06 -7.88 17.86
C GLY A 65 -9.60 -7.52 17.51
N ASP A 66 -9.29 -6.24 17.21
CA ASP A 66 -7.92 -5.78 16.92
C ASP A 66 -7.19 -5.16 18.13
N GLU A 67 -7.64 -5.41 19.36
CA GLU A 67 -7.19 -4.71 20.56
C GLU A 67 -5.69 -4.89 20.85
N ASN A 68 -5.10 -5.98 20.36
CA ASN A 68 -3.68 -6.31 20.55
C ASN A 68 -2.77 -5.85 19.40
N LEU A 69 -3.28 -5.05 18.46
CA LEU A 69 -2.53 -4.66 17.27
C LEU A 69 -1.29 -3.78 17.60
N GLU A 70 -1.28 -3.08 18.75
CA GLU A 70 -0.08 -2.37 19.23
C GLU A 70 1.11 -3.30 19.55
N ALA A 71 0.90 -4.62 19.68
CA ALA A 71 1.99 -5.59 19.87
C ALA A 71 2.82 -5.81 18.59
N GLY A 72 2.41 -5.23 17.46
CA GLY A 72 3.08 -5.32 16.17
C GLY A 72 2.28 -6.13 15.15
N PHE A 73 2.89 -6.37 13.99
CA PHE A 73 2.15 -7.01 12.88
C PHE A 73 1.59 -8.37 13.31
N PRO A 74 0.35 -8.71 12.93
CA PRO A 74 -0.32 -9.91 13.39
C PRO A 74 0.45 -11.18 13.07
N SER A 75 0.56 -12.06 14.07
CA SER A 75 1.19 -13.39 13.94
C SER A 75 0.18 -14.51 13.65
N THR A 76 -1.09 -14.16 13.40
CA THR A 76 -2.16 -15.13 13.12
C THR A 76 -3.02 -14.64 11.96
N LYS A 77 -3.48 -15.57 11.12
CA LYS A 77 -4.43 -15.26 10.04
C LYS A 77 -5.75 -14.71 10.56
N GLY A 78 -6.22 -15.17 11.73
CA GLY A 78 -7.49 -14.74 12.32
C GLY A 78 -7.58 -13.22 12.49
N LEU A 79 -6.52 -12.60 13.01
CA LEU A 79 -6.49 -11.15 13.22
C LEU A 79 -6.27 -10.37 11.92
N LEU A 80 -5.54 -10.94 10.94
CA LEU A 80 -5.48 -10.37 9.58
C LEU A 80 -6.83 -10.45 8.86
N GLY A 81 -7.65 -11.46 9.16
CA GLY A 81 -8.98 -11.67 8.59
C GLY A 81 -10.00 -10.59 8.93
N LEU A 82 -9.72 -9.72 9.90
CA LEU A 82 -10.50 -8.50 10.17
C LEU A 82 -10.41 -7.48 9.01
N TYR A 83 -9.38 -7.61 8.18
CA TYR A 83 -9.07 -6.69 7.08
C TYR A 83 -9.28 -7.36 5.72
N LYS A 84 -10.01 -6.70 4.83
CA LYS A 84 -10.18 -7.16 3.44
C LYS A 84 -8.90 -6.98 2.62
N CYS A 85 -8.04 -6.02 2.98
CA CYS A 85 -6.75 -5.82 2.35
C CYS A 85 -5.67 -5.42 3.36
N VAL A 86 -4.45 -5.90 3.15
CA VAL A 86 -3.24 -5.51 3.89
C VAL A 86 -2.28 -4.80 2.95
N ILE A 87 -1.90 -3.58 3.28
CA ILE A 87 -0.85 -2.81 2.59
C ILE A 87 0.42 -2.90 3.44
N VAL A 88 1.50 -3.41 2.86
CA VAL A 88 2.80 -3.59 3.49
C VAL A 88 3.77 -2.54 2.97
N GLY A 89 4.30 -1.71 3.87
CA GLY A 89 5.30 -0.69 3.58
C GLY A 89 6.66 -1.26 3.13
N SER A 90 7.54 -0.40 2.64
CA SER A 90 8.88 -0.83 2.18
C SER A 90 9.86 -1.02 3.35
N PHE A 91 10.27 -2.26 3.58
CA PHE A 91 11.31 -2.63 4.55
C PHE A 91 11.88 -4.03 4.24
N PRO A 92 13.10 -4.35 4.72
CA PRO A 92 13.77 -5.60 4.39
C PRO A 92 13.20 -6.82 5.13
N ALA A 93 13.41 -8.00 4.55
CA ALA A 93 12.86 -9.28 5.01
C ALA A 93 13.25 -9.62 6.46
N TRP A 94 14.45 -9.24 6.91
CA TRP A 94 14.94 -9.54 8.26
C TRP A 94 14.15 -8.83 9.38
N GLN A 95 13.35 -7.81 9.06
CA GLN A 95 12.47 -7.16 10.03
C GLN A 95 11.16 -7.90 10.28
N TRP A 96 10.88 -8.95 9.51
CA TRP A 96 9.75 -9.84 9.77
C TRP A 96 10.09 -10.93 10.77
N ARG A 97 9.09 -11.33 11.56
CA ARG A 97 9.12 -12.59 12.29
C ARG A 97 8.54 -13.72 11.43
N GLN A 98 9.00 -14.95 11.64
CA GLN A 98 8.56 -16.10 10.83
C GLN A 98 7.05 -16.34 10.91
N GLU A 99 6.46 -16.15 12.08
CA GLU A 99 5.03 -16.33 12.32
C GLU A 99 4.21 -15.29 11.56
N GLN A 100 4.74 -14.06 11.40
CA GLN A 100 4.09 -13.00 10.63
C GLN A 100 4.06 -13.31 9.14
N LEU A 101 5.17 -13.84 8.61
CA LEU A 101 5.25 -14.28 7.22
C LEU A 101 4.26 -15.41 6.94
N GLN A 102 4.19 -16.40 7.84
CA GLN A 102 3.25 -17.54 7.72
C GLN A 102 1.79 -17.07 7.78
N ALA A 103 1.46 -16.20 8.73
CA ALA A 103 0.12 -15.63 8.87
C ALA A 103 -0.31 -14.86 7.61
N LEU A 104 0.60 -14.09 6.99
CA LEU A 104 0.31 -13.36 5.76
C LEU A 104 0.08 -14.31 4.58
N VAL A 105 0.88 -15.37 4.45
CA VAL A 105 0.70 -16.40 3.40
C VAL A 105 -0.65 -17.10 3.55
N GLU A 106 -1.01 -17.49 4.77
CA GLU A 106 -2.30 -18.12 5.06
C GLU A 106 -3.46 -17.16 4.80
N TYR A 107 -3.34 -15.89 5.20
CA TYR A 107 -4.32 -14.85 4.92
C TYR A 107 -4.60 -14.70 3.41
N VAL A 108 -3.56 -14.65 2.58
CA VAL A 108 -3.73 -14.56 1.12
C VAL A 108 -4.31 -15.84 0.53
N ARG A 109 -3.88 -17.02 1.01
CA ARG A 109 -4.43 -18.31 0.58
C ARG A 109 -5.93 -18.41 0.82
N GLU A 110 -6.42 -17.81 1.88
CA GLU A 110 -7.84 -17.76 2.26
C GLU A 110 -8.62 -16.61 1.59
N GLY A 111 -8.04 -15.96 0.58
CA GLY A 111 -8.71 -14.93 -0.23
C GLY A 111 -8.48 -13.49 0.24
N GLY A 112 -7.61 -13.28 1.23
CA GLY A 112 -7.15 -11.95 1.62
C GLY A 112 -6.32 -11.26 0.53
N ALA A 113 -6.43 -9.94 0.40
CA ALA A 113 -5.66 -9.18 -0.58
C ALA A 113 -4.44 -8.52 0.07
N VAL A 114 -3.26 -8.64 -0.55
CA VAL A 114 -2.05 -7.95 -0.09
C VAL A 114 -1.50 -7.03 -1.18
N ILE A 115 -1.06 -5.84 -0.77
CA ILE A 115 -0.33 -4.89 -1.60
C ILE A 115 1.03 -4.65 -0.95
N PHE A 116 2.11 -4.80 -1.70
CA PHE A 116 3.47 -4.52 -1.24
C PHE A 116 3.97 -3.22 -1.85
N LEU A 117 4.47 -2.32 -1.00
CA LEU A 117 5.11 -1.08 -1.44
C LEU A 117 6.59 -1.33 -1.74
N GLY A 118 7.00 -0.94 -2.95
CA GLY A 118 8.39 -0.99 -3.39
C GLY A 118 9.22 0.17 -2.82
N GLY A 119 10.50 -0.10 -2.56
CA GLY A 119 11.48 0.89 -2.13
C GLY A 119 12.88 0.28 -2.09
N GLU A 120 13.86 1.04 -1.59
CA GLU A 120 15.29 0.68 -1.60
C GLU A 120 15.59 -0.70 -0.98
N TYR A 121 14.83 -1.07 0.05
CA TYR A 121 14.99 -2.33 0.78
C TYR A 121 13.86 -3.33 0.52
N SER A 122 13.11 -3.19 -0.58
CA SER A 122 12.07 -4.15 -0.96
C SER A 122 12.61 -5.25 -1.89
N PHE A 123 11.87 -6.37 -1.95
CA PHE A 123 12.03 -7.50 -2.87
C PHE A 123 13.46 -8.10 -2.88
N GLY A 124 14.14 -8.14 -4.03
CA GLY A 124 15.44 -8.81 -4.18
C GLY A 124 16.50 -8.27 -3.24
N GLN A 125 16.71 -6.95 -3.27
CA GLN A 125 17.63 -6.24 -2.38
C GLN A 125 17.19 -6.31 -0.91
N GLY A 126 15.88 -6.41 -0.67
CA GLY A 126 15.30 -6.63 0.65
C GLY A 126 15.51 -8.01 1.24
N GLY A 127 16.05 -8.98 0.47
CA GLY A 127 16.25 -10.36 0.94
C GLY A 127 14.98 -11.20 0.96
N TYR A 128 13.97 -10.87 0.15
CA TYR A 128 12.72 -11.62 0.09
C TYR A 128 12.81 -12.91 -0.75
N SER A 129 13.85 -13.08 -1.56
CA SER A 129 14.07 -14.33 -2.29
C SER A 129 14.31 -15.49 -1.32
N ARG A 130 13.75 -16.66 -1.62
CA ARG A 130 13.76 -17.88 -0.81
C ARG A 130 13.06 -17.76 0.55
N THR A 131 12.29 -16.70 0.77
CA THR A 131 11.42 -16.57 1.95
C THR A 131 10.07 -17.23 1.69
N VAL A 132 9.33 -17.55 2.75
CA VAL A 132 7.99 -18.16 2.60
C VAL A 132 6.97 -17.24 1.91
N ILE A 133 7.23 -15.93 1.84
CA ILE A 133 6.34 -14.97 1.17
C ILE A 133 6.71 -14.73 -0.29
N GLU A 134 7.87 -15.22 -0.74
CA GLU A 134 8.30 -15.08 -2.15
C GLU A 134 7.20 -15.45 -3.15
N PRO A 135 6.41 -16.53 -2.96
CA PRO A 135 5.33 -16.88 -3.89
C PRO A 135 4.17 -15.88 -3.96
N LEU A 136 4.08 -14.93 -3.02
CA LEU A 136 3.04 -13.89 -3.04
C LEU A 136 3.35 -12.78 -4.05
N PHE A 137 4.59 -12.67 -4.54
CA PHE A 137 4.95 -11.66 -5.52
C PHE A 137 4.60 -12.13 -6.95
N PRO A 138 3.98 -11.27 -7.78
CA PRO A 138 3.55 -11.66 -9.12
C PRO A 138 4.69 -11.76 -10.15
N TRP A 139 5.95 -11.69 -9.73
CA TRP A 139 7.14 -11.88 -10.58
C TRP A 139 8.21 -12.67 -9.83
N ARG A 140 9.20 -13.18 -10.57
CA ARG A 140 10.35 -13.86 -9.97
C ARG A 140 11.32 -12.84 -9.39
N ILE A 141 11.54 -12.91 -8.09
CA ILE A 141 12.52 -12.09 -7.38
C ILE A 141 13.90 -12.76 -7.45
N SER A 142 14.96 -11.95 -7.50
CA SER A 142 16.32 -12.46 -7.35
C SER A 142 17.16 -11.57 -6.43
N ALA A 143 18.09 -12.17 -5.68
CA ALA A 143 19.01 -11.43 -4.81
C ALA A 143 19.97 -10.50 -5.60
N GLY A 144 20.08 -10.68 -6.92
CA GLY A 144 20.91 -9.85 -7.80
C GLY A 144 20.13 -8.75 -8.53
N GLU A 145 18.90 -8.42 -8.11
CA GLU A 145 18.14 -7.33 -8.70
C GLU A 145 18.90 -6.00 -8.63
N PRO A 146 18.80 -5.12 -9.64
CA PRO A 146 19.37 -3.79 -9.55
C PRO A 146 18.82 -3.03 -8.34
N GLY A 147 19.67 -2.24 -7.68
CA GLY A 147 19.25 -1.32 -6.62
C GLY A 147 18.31 -0.24 -7.13
N LEU A 148 17.75 0.56 -6.20
CA LEU A 148 16.85 1.66 -6.53
C LEU A 148 17.52 2.63 -7.51
N GLN A 149 16.91 2.80 -8.68
CA GLN A 149 17.36 3.77 -9.66
C GLN A 149 16.61 5.08 -9.47
N THR A 150 17.36 6.18 -9.31
CA THR A 150 16.78 7.53 -9.21
C THR A 150 17.00 8.26 -10.51
N GLY A 151 15.94 8.85 -11.05
CA GLY A 151 15.99 9.55 -12.33
C GLY A 151 14.60 9.99 -12.78
N ARG A 152 14.54 10.49 -14.02
CA ARG A 152 13.26 10.75 -14.67
C ARG A 152 12.88 9.54 -15.51
N PHE A 153 11.72 8.97 -15.22
CA PHE A 153 11.17 7.84 -15.94
C PHE A 153 9.85 8.25 -16.57
N THR A 154 9.62 7.85 -17.81
CA THR A 154 8.32 8.01 -18.45
C THR A 154 7.40 6.89 -17.97
N VAL A 155 6.21 7.25 -17.48
CA VAL A 155 5.18 6.27 -17.15
C VAL A 155 4.45 5.89 -18.43
N ASN A 156 4.46 4.60 -18.77
CA ASN A 156 3.72 4.07 -19.91
C ASN A 156 2.80 2.95 -19.43
N VAL A 157 1.53 2.99 -19.84
CA VAL A 157 0.57 1.91 -19.59
C VAL A 157 0.51 1.05 -20.85
N PRO A 158 0.87 -0.25 -20.78
CA PRO A 158 0.80 -1.11 -21.95
C PRO A 158 -0.64 -1.24 -22.42
N LEU A 159 -0.86 -1.38 -23.73
CA LEU A 159 -2.20 -1.50 -24.32
C LEU A 159 -3.00 -2.67 -23.70
N SER A 160 -2.33 -3.75 -23.31
CA SER A 160 -2.94 -4.89 -22.62
C SER A 160 -3.56 -4.53 -21.27
N ALA A 161 -3.12 -3.46 -20.62
CA ALA A 161 -3.62 -2.98 -19.34
C ALA A 161 -4.54 -1.75 -19.47
N ALA A 162 -4.69 -1.15 -20.66
CA ALA A 162 -5.40 0.12 -20.84
C ALA A 162 -6.86 0.10 -20.34
N ASN A 163 -7.52 -1.05 -20.42
CA ASN A 163 -8.90 -1.23 -19.96
C ASN A 163 -9.00 -1.78 -18.53
N HIS A 164 -7.87 -2.02 -17.85
CA HIS A 164 -7.87 -2.55 -16.49
C HIS A 164 -8.29 -1.45 -15.50
N SER A 165 -9.21 -1.75 -14.59
CA SER A 165 -9.82 -0.77 -13.67
C SER A 165 -8.81 0.00 -12.83
N ILE A 166 -7.70 -0.64 -12.43
CA ILE A 166 -6.60 0.00 -11.68
C ILE A 166 -5.98 1.17 -12.44
N VAL A 167 -5.85 1.08 -13.77
CA VAL A 167 -5.07 2.05 -14.56
C VAL A 167 -5.90 2.80 -15.59
N SER A 168 -7.16 2.46 -15.81
CA SER A 168 -7.97 3.07 -16.88
C SER A 168 -8.11 4.59 -16.72
N GLU A 169 -8.38 5.07 -15.50
CA GLU A 169 -8.44 6.51 -15.22
C GLU A 169 -7.05 7.16 -15.28
N MET A 170 -6.03 6.49 -14.74
CA MET A 170 -4.65 6.97 -14.79
C MET A 170 -4.11 7.06 -16.22
N SER A 171 -4.47 6.13 -17.08
CA SER A 171 -4.08 6.12 -18.51
C SER A 171 -4.63 7.34 -19.22
N ARG A 172 -5.86 7.75 -18.88
CA ARG A 172 -6.46 8.99 -19.38
C ARG A 172 -5.68 10.22 -18.90
N LEU A 173 -5.35 10.29 -17.62
CA LEU A 173 -4.60 11.41 -17.04
C LEU A 173 -3.18 11.53 -17.60
N ILE A 174 -2.47 10.39 -17.75
CA ILE A 174 -1.12 10.33 -18.32
C ILE A 174 -1.14 10.75 -19.79
N GLY A 175 -2.13 10.30 -20.57
CA GLY A 175 -2.29 10.68 -21.98
C GLY A 175 -2.65 12.15 -22.19
N GLN A 176 -3.21 12.82 -21.17
CA GLN A 176 -3.57 14.24 -21.20
C GLN A 176 -2.49 15.18 -20.67
N ALA A 177 -1.41 14.66 -20.08
CA ALA A 177 -0.31 15.48 -19.60
C ALA A 177 0.42 16.12 -20.80
N PRO A 178 0.41 17.47 -20.95
CA PRO A 178 1.10 18.10 -22.06
C PRO A 178 2.60 17.78 -21.98
N ALA A 179 3.15 17.34 -23.12
CA ALA A 179 4.60 17.28 -23.30
C ALA A 179 5.15 18.68 -23.01
N SER A 180 5.84 18.83 -21.88
CA SER A 180 6.46 20.06 -21.37
C SER A 180 5.53 21.17 -20.83
N ASP A 181 4.89 20.96 -19.67
CA ASP A 181 4.51 22.10 -18.83
C ASP A 181 5.67 22.52 -17.91
N LYS A 182 6.32 23.63 -18.28
CA LYS A 182 7.41 24.27 -17.51
C LYS A 182 6.94 24.84 -16.16
N ARG A 183 5.64 24.87 -15.86
CA ARG A 183 5.12 25.42 -14.58
C ARG A 183 5.35 24.50 -13.38
N GLY A 184 5.37 23.18 -13.58
CA GLY A 184 5.76 22.21 -12.54
C GLY A 184 7.26 22.23 -12.21
N GLN A 185 8.10 22.81 -13.10
CA GLN A 185 9.55 22.86 -12.94
C GLN A 185 10.00 23.89 -11.88
N GLN A 186 9.19 24.92 -11.59
CA GLN A 186 9.60 26.00 -10.68
C GLN A 186 9.16 25.77 -9.22
N LEU A 187 8.11 24.98 -8.99
CA LEU A 187 7.64 24.66 -7.64
C LEU A 187 8.47 23.57 -6.94
N LEU A 188 9.11 22.68 -7.71
CA LEU A 188 10.02 21.66 -7.16
C LEU A 188 11.43 22.20 -6.92
N GLN A 189 11.90 23.20 -7.68
CA GLN A 189 13.23 23.78 -7.46
C GLN A 189 13.34 24.56 -6.13
N ASN A 190 12.25 25.17 -5.65
CA ASN A 190 12.29 25.95 -4.41
C ASN A 190 12.05 25.14 -3.12
N ARG A 191 11.70 23.85 -3.18
CA ARG A 191 11.49 23.01 -1.98
C ARG A 191 12.61 22.00 -1.69
N PHE A 192 13.60 21.86 -2.58
CA PHE A 192 14.72 20.93 -2.41
C PHE A 192 16.08 21.61 -2.19
N ALA A 193 16.13 22.93 -1.98
CA ALA A 193 17.35 23.59 -1.54
C ALA A 193 17.56 23.37 -0.02
N LEU A 194 18.34 22.36 0.34
CA LEU A 194 18.93 22.27 1.67
C LEU A 194 20.01 23.37 1.82
N PRO A 195 20.09 24.09 2.95
CA PRO A 195 21.11 25.09 3.17
C PRO A 195 22.49 24.42 3.29
N GLN A 196 23.40 24.79 2.40
CA GLN A 196 24.83 24.48 2.52
C GLN A 196 25.42 25.38 3.62
N HIS A 197 25.87 24.80 4.73
CA HIS A 197 26.69 25.52 5.69
C HIS A 197 28.13 25.63 5.18
N PRO A 198 28.77 26.82 5.21
CA PRO A 198 30.17 26.94 4.90
C PRO A 198 31.05 26.40 6.05
N ALA A 199 32.23 25.94 5.65
CA ALA A 199 33.27 25.32 6.48
C ALA A 199 33.78 26.19 7.64
#